data_AF-A0AAW2CKZ6-F1
#
_entry.id   AF-A0AAW2CKZ6-F1
#
_cell.length_a   1.000
_cell.length_b   1.000
_cell.length_c   1.000
_cell.angle_alpha   90.00
_cell.angle_beta   90.00
_cell.angle_gamma   90.00
#
_symmetry.space_group_name_H-M   'P 1'
#
loop_
_entity.id
_entity.type
_entity.pdbx_description
1 polymer ?
#
loop_
_entity_poly.entity_id
_entity_poly.type
_entity_poly.pdbx_seq_one_letter_code
_entity_poly.pdbx_strand_id
1 'polypeptide(L)' 'METLFPTVEHRYCVKHIYNNFKVNHKGIELKSVLWRCAGTTSVREFKRGMEHLKSLDEEAWKYLTDIEPVQ' A
#
# COMPACT_ATOMS: atom_id res chain seq x y z
N MET A 1 -2.01 -2.01 22.86
CA MET A 1 -1.22 -3.25 22.70
C MET A 1 0.09 -3.02 23.42
N GLU A 2 0.49 -3.93 24.29
CA GLU A 2 1.88 -3.97 24.77
C GLU A 2 2.80 -4.18 23.57
N THR A 3 3.85 -3.37 23.44
CA THR A 3 4.85 -3.46 22.36
C THR A 3 5.76 -4.65 22.62
N LEU A 4 5.28 -5.84 22.29
CA LEU A 4 6.13 -7.02 22.15
C LEU A 4 7.05 -6.78 20.94
N PHE A 5 8.37 -6.75 21.16
CA PHE A 5 9.41 -6.47 20.15
C PHE A 5 9.42 -5.03 19.59
N PRO A 6 9.72 -4.00 20.43
CA PRO A 6 9.70 -2.59 20.01
C PRO A 6 10.78 -2.21 18.99
N THR A 7 11.74 -3.09 18.72
CA THR A 7 12.84 -2.84 17.79
C THR A 7 12.62 -3.48 16.41
N VAL A 8 11.52 -4.22 16.23
CA VAL A 8 11.20 -4.88 14.96
C VAL A 8 10.31 -3.96 14.14
N GLU A 9 10.66 -3.78 12.87
CA GLU A 9 9.77 -3.08 11.95
C GLU A 9 8.49 -3.89 11.74
N HIS A 10 7.37 -3.30 12.14
CA HIS A 10 6.06 -3.85 11.84
C HIS A 10 5.53 -3.25 10.54
N ARG A 11 5.00 -4.11 9.66
CA ARG A 11 4.38 -3.69 8.40
C ARG A 11 3.07 -4.42 8.21
N TYR A 12 2.06 -3.72 7.68
CA TYR A 12 0.82 -4.37 7.28
C TYR A 12 1.08 -5.35 6.13
N CYS A 13 0.52 -6.56 6.25
CA CYS A 13 0.53 -7.50 5.16
C CYS A 13 -0.30 -6.93 4.00
N VAL A 14 0.34 -6.77 2.84
CA VAL A 14 -0.29 -6.24 1.64
C VAL A 14 -1.49 -7.07 1.15
N LYS A 15 -1.60 -8.36 1.53
CA LYS A 15 -2.84 -9.14 1.29
C LYS A 15 -4.04 -8.55 2.05
N HIS A 16 -3.84 -8.10 3.29
CA HIS A 16 -4.87 -7.44 4.07
C HIS A 16 -5.20 -6.05 3.52
N ILE A 17 -4.17 -5.28 3.15
CA ILE A 17 -4.35 -4.00 2.45
C ILE A 17 -5.22 -4.19 1.21
N TYR A 18 -4.88 -5.15 0.33
CA TYR A 18 -5.65 -5.41 -0.88
C TYR A 18 -7.09 -5.84 -0.59
N ASN A 19 -7.31 -6.67 0.45
CA ASN A 19 -8.64 -7.15 0.79
C ASN A 19 -9.59 -6.01 1.22
N ASN A 20 -9.07 -4.99 1.91
CA ASN A 20 -9.84 -3.80 2.26
C ASN A 20 -9.95 -2.85 1.06
N PHE A 21 -8.85 -2.63 0.36
CA PHE A 21 -8.76 -1.78 -0.82
C PHE A 21 -9.78 -2.17 -1.91
N LYS A 22 -9.88 -3.46 -2.25
CA LYS A 22 -10.73 -3.95 -3.34
C LYS A 22 -12.24 -3.80 -3.08
N VAL A 23 -12.65 -3.49 -1.85
CA VAL A 23 -14.06 -3.23 -1.54
C VAL A 23 -14.54 -1.99 -2.30
N ASN A 24 -13.73 -0.93 -2.28
CA ASN A 24 -14.04 0.35 -2.89
C ASN A 24 -13.28 0.59 -4.20
N HIS A 25 -12.06 0.05 -4.35
CA HIS A 25 -11.18 0.29 -5.49
C HIS A 25 -10.95 -1.01 -6.27
N LYS A 26 -11.81 -1.29 -7.24
CA LYS A 26 -11.79 -2.52 -8.04
C LYS A 26 -11.05 -2.30 -9.35
N GLY A 27 -10.14 -3.21 -9.68
CA GLY A 27 -9.45 -3.19 -10.97
C GLY A 27 -8.21 -4.08 -10.95
N ILE A 28 -7.99 -4.81 -12.04
CA ILE A 28 -6.79 -5.66 -12.17
C ILE A 28 -5.51 -4.82 -12.22
N GLU A 29 -5.60 -3.63 -12.81
CA GLU A 29 -4.48 -2.70 -12.90
C GLU A 29 -4.15 -2.08 -11.54
N LEU A 30 -5.15 -1.61 -10.78
CA LEU A 30 -4.96 -1.13 -9.41
C LEU A 30 -4.33 -2.20 -8.50
N LYS A 31 -4.80 -3.46 -8.61
CA LYS A 31 -4.19 -4.60 -7.92
C LYS A 31 -2.72 -4.80 -8.32
N SER A 32 -2.42 -4.72 -9.61
CA SER A 32 -1.05 -4.90 -10.13
C SER A 32 -0.11 -3.81 -9.60
N VAL A 33 -0.56 -2.55 -9.66
CA VAL A 33 0.20 -1.40 -9.17
C VAL A 33 0.41 -1.49 -7.65
N LEU A 34 -0.63 -1.83 -6.88
CA LEU A 34 -0.51 -2.07 -5.44
C LEU A 34 0.57 -3.10 -5.13
N TRP A 35 0.53 -4.27 -5.78
CA TRP A 35 1.51 -5.33 -5.55
C TRP A 35 2.93 -4.91 -5.90
N ARG A 36 3.09 -4.17 -7.00
CA ARG A 36 4.40 -3.62 -7.38
C ARG A 36 4.91 -2.62 -6.35
N CYS A 37 4.06 -1.75 -5.83
CA CYS A 37 4.42 -0.79 -4.78
C CYS A 37 4.83 -1.50 -3.48
N ALA A 38 4.10 -2.55 -3.07
CA ALA A 38 4.43 -3.28 -1.85
C ALA A 38 5.69 -4.16 -1.98
N GLY A 39 6.00 -4.65 -3.18
CA GLY A 39 7.12 -5.56 -3.43
C GLY A 39 8.44 -4.87 -3.79
N THR A 40 8.43 -3.58 -4.10
CA THR A 40 9.66 -2.87 -4.49
C THR A 40 10.53 -2.51 -3.29
N THR A 41 11.84 -2.69 -3.44
CA THR A 41 12.85 -2.22 -2.47
C THR A 41 13.44 -0.86 -2.87
N SER A 42 13.06 -0.32 -4.02
CA SER A 42 13.52 0.97 -4.52
C SER A 42 12.49 2.05 -4.24
N VAL A 43 12.91 3.09 -3.52
CA VAL A 43 12.11 4.30 -3.25
C VAL A 43 11.67 4.97 -4.56
N ARG A 44 12.52 4.96 -5.59
CA ARG A 44 12.19 5.55 -6.89
C ARG A 44 11.05 4.79 -7.56
N GLU A 45 11.12 3.46 -7.58
CA GLU A 45 10.07 2.63 -8.17
C GLU A 45 8.77 2.70 -7.35
N PHE A 46 8.87 2.83 -6.03
CA PHE A 46 7.71 3.06 -5.16
C PHE A 46 6.99 4.35 -5.53
N LYS A 47 7.72 5.48 -5.60
CA LYS A 47 7.16 6.78 -5.97
C LYS A 47 6.49 6.74 -7.35
N ARG A 48 7.15 6.16 -8.34
CA ARG A 48 6.58 5.98 -9.68
C ARG A 48 5.31 5.13 -9.67
N GLY A 49 5.28 4.08 -8.85
CA GLY A 49 4.09 3.25 -8.67
C GLY A 49 2.93 4.00 -8.02
N MET A 50 3.19 4.81 -6.99
CA MET A 50 2.18 5.63 -6.32
C MET A 50 1.67 6.76 -7.23
N GLU A 51 2.53 7.39 -8.04
CA GLU A 51 2.12 8.36 -9.06
C GLU A 51 1.24 7.71 -10.14
N HIS A 52 1.62 6.51 -10.61
CA HIS A 52 0.80 5.77 -11.55
C HIS A 52 -0.56 5.41 -10.93
N LEU A 53 -0.59 4.94 -9.69
CA LEU A 53 -1.84 4.66 -8.97
C LEU A 53 -2.73 5.91 -8.90
N LYS A 54 -2.15 7.07 -8.56
CA LYS A 54 -2.88 8.34 -8.50
C LYS A 54 -3.50 8.72 -9.84
N SER A 55 -2.80 8.44 -10.95
CA SER A 55 -3.33 8.71 -12.29
C SER A 55 -4.47 7.77 -12.70
N LEU A 56 -4.55 6.57 -12.11
CA LEU A 56 -5.62 5.60 -12.35
C LEU A 56 -6.84 5.87 -11.47
N ASP A 57 -6.62 6.13 -10.19
CA ASP A 57 -7.66 6.40 -9.20
C ASP A 57 -7.05 7.22 -8.04
N GLU A 58 -7.44 8.50 -7.96
CA GLU A 58 -6.92 9.40 -6.93
C GLU A 58 -7.39 9.01 -5.52
N GLU A 59 -8.61 8.45 -5.38
CA GLU A 59 -9.13 8.01 -4.09
C GLU A 59 -8.44 6.73 -3.62
N ALA A 60 -8.11 5.83 -4.55
CA ALA A 60 -7.27 4.65 -4.26
C ALA A 60 -5.88 5.07 -3.77
N TRP A 61 -5.29 6.09 -4.38
CA TRP A 61 -4.02 6.65 -3.95
C TRP A 61 -4.12 7.24 -2.54
N LYS A 62 -5.14 8.07 -2.26
CA LYS A 62 -5.40 8.63 -0.92
C LYS A 62 -5.54 7.53 0.13
N TYR A 63 -6.33 6.50 -0.17
CA TYR A 63 -6.52 5.36 0.73
C TYR A 63 -5.19 4.72 1.15
N LEU A 64 -4.25 4.54 0.22
CA LEU A 64 -2.95 3.95 0.55
C LEU A 64 -2.02 4.91 1.27
N THR A 65 -2.08 6.21 1.01
CA THR A 65 -1.28 7.20 1.74
C THR A 65 -1.74 7.40 3.17
N ASP A 66 -3.02 7.13 3.45
CA ASP A 66 -3.61 7.24 4.78
C ASP A 66 -3.36 6.01 5.67
N ILE A 67 -2.79 4.93 5.12
CA ILE A 67 -2.38 3.77 5.93
C ILE A 67 -1.17 4.19 6.77
N GLU A 68 -1.41 4.41 8.06
CA GLU A 68 -0.33 4.71 9.01
C GLU A 68 0.71 3.57 9.06
N PRO A 69 2.02 3.88 9.08
CA PRO A 69 3.02 2.87 9.37
C PRO A 69 2.78 2.30 10.78
N VAL A 70 2.86 0.97 10.91
CA VAL A 70 2.70 0.32 12.22
C VAL A 70 3.84 0.78 13.13
N GLN A 71 3.49 1.18 14.36
CA GLN A 71 4.44 1.57 15.41
C GLN A 71 5.35 0.42 15.88
#